data_AF-A0A521B8Q0-F1
#
_entry.id   AF-A0A521B8Q0-F1
#
_cell.length_a   1.000
_cell.length_b   1.000
_cell.length_c   1.000
_cell.angle_alpha   90.00
_cell.angle_beta   90.00
_cell.angle_gamma   90.00
#
_symmetry.space_group_name_H-M   'P 1'
#
loop_
_entity.id
_entity.type
_entity.pdbx_description
1 polymer ?
#
loop_
_entity_poly.entity_id
_entity_poly.type
_entity_poly.pdbx_seq_one_letter_code
_entity_poly.pdbx_strand_id
1 'polypeptide(L)'
;MNFRMPGLILMTVLIIVSGCARQDFSASTQEKQGEETSVKEKMLRSRLLQAIDAQLEREDYPFSIYVDQALFKGQQKGDNWSIQSTSSPDQDKAIHIVKKGKVIRLTWGGQTEKLKDRQLGLLSPKDHLLLVKSSILRVHPLGKENGLKAVLSSEKIGDQLGQWMGEAFKQGVANQASRKFRVHYLFYVDPAQGGLDRFTIQIIPSSKTESAETIEYRFD
;
A
#
# COMPACT_ATOMS: atom_id res chain seq x y z
N MET A 1 -1.14 -60.21 32.94
CA MET A 1 -1.65 -59.26 33.96
C MET A 1 -3.09 -58.94 33.62
N ASN A 2 -3.93 -58.90 34.65
CA ASN A 2 -5.35 -59.19 34.62
C ASN A 2 -6.24 -58.10 33.99
N PHE A 3 -7.23 -58.58 33.23
CA PHE A 3 -8.49 -57.92 32.86
C PHE A 3 -9.47 -57.97 34.04
N ARG A 4 -10.18 -56.86 34.33
CA ARG A 4 -11.55 -56.85 34.92
C ARG A 4 -12.13 -55.42 35.02
N MET A 5 -13.13 -55.13 34.17
CA MET A 5 -14.26 -54.20 34.41
C MET A 5 -15.30 -54.88 35.35
N PRO A 6 -16.45 -54.29 35.72
CA PRO A 6 -16.92 -52.89 35.78
C PRO A 6 -17.55 -52.52 37.15
N GLY A 7 -17.87 -51.26 37.38
CA GLY A 7 -18.72 -50.83 38.49
C GLY A 7 -19.52 -49.58 38.11
N LEU A 8 -20.80 -49.78 37.79
CA LEU A 8 -21.73 -48.80 37.22
C LEU A 8 -22.91 -48.66 38.20
N ILE A 9 -22.94 -47.60 39.02
CA ILE A 9 -24.03 -47.14 39.90
C ILE A 9 -23.67 -45.69 40.25
N LEU A 10 -24.47 -44.63 40.27
CA LEU A 10 -25.85 -44.28 39.90
C LEU A 10 -25.91 -42.75 40.11
N MET A 11 -26.78 -42.07 39.34
CA MET A 11 -27.21 -40.67 39.44
C MET A 11 -27.02 -39.94 40.79
N THR A 12 -26.63 -38.66 40.72
CA THR A 12 -27.48 -37.58 41.26
C THR A 12 -27.27 -36.29 40.49
N VAL A 13 -28.35 -35.84 39.86
CA VAL A 13 -28.51 -34.49 39.30
C VAL A 13 -28.67 -33.52 40.47
N LEU A 14 -27.84 -32.48 40.55
CA LEU A 14 -28.16 -31.28 41.31
C LEU A 14 -28.05 -30.06 40.40
N ILE A 15 -29.22 -29.57 40.01
CA ILE A 15 -29.44 -28.33 39.27
C ILE A 15 -29.15 -27.18 40.25
N ILE A 16 -28.06 -26.43 40.03
CA ILE A 16 -27.89 -25.11 40.64
C ILE A 16 -28.29 -24.08 39.59
N VAL A 17 -29.55 -23.65 39.68
CA VAL A 17 -30.07 -22.46 39.00
C VAL A 17 -29.49 -21.24 39.73
N SER A 18 -28.25 -20.88 39.43
CA SER A 18 -27.75 -19.55 39.78
C SER A 18 -28.27 -18.59 38.72
N GLY A 19 -29.29 -17.82 39.10
CA GLY A 19 -29.87 -16.78 38.27
C GLY A 19 -28.81 -15.80 37.79
N CYS A 20 -28.52 -15.83 36.49
CA CYS A 20 -27.97 -14.67 35.82
C CYS A 20 -29.05 -13.61 35.79
N ALA A 21 -28.91 -12.62 36.68
CA ALA A 21 -29.57 -11.34 36.55
C ALA A 21 -29.41 -10.87 35.09
N ARG A 22 -30.53 -10.76 34.37
CA ARG A 22 -30.58 -10.01 33.11
C ARG A 22 -30.28 -8.55 33.46
N GLN A 23 -29.01 -8.22 33.41
CA GLN A 23 -28.56 -6.86 33.26
C GLN A 23 -28.86 -6.51 31.81
N ASP A 24 -29.91 -5.71 31.59
CA ASP A 24 -30.23 -5.12 30.30
C ASP A 24 -29.05 -4.25 29.87
N PHE A 25 -28.09 -4.89 29.19
CA PHE A 25 -26.98 -4.22 28.54
C PHE A 25 -27.55 -3.49 27.35
N SER A 26 -27.78 -2.20 27.56
CA SER A 26 -28.24 -1.23 26.59
C SER A 26 -27.50 -1.37 25.26
N ALA A 27 -28.21 -1.83 24.23
CA ALA A 27 -27.76 -1.91 22.84
C ALA A 27 -27.36 -0.54 22.24
N SER A 28 -27.66 0.56 22.95
CA SER A 28 -27.39 1.93 22.49
C SER A 28 -25.92 2.36 22.52
N THR A 29 -25.03 1.62 23.20
CA THR A 29 -23.60 1.97 23.29
C THR A 29 -22.76 1.35 22.16
N GLN A 30 -23.15 0.18 21.64
CA GLN A 30 -22.44 -0.47 20.52
C GLN A 30 -22.74 0.18 19.17
N GLU A 31 -23.96 0.68 18.95
CA GLU A 31 -24.30 1.41 17.71
C GLU A 31 -23.54 2.74 17.59
N LYS A 32 -23.42 3.51 18.68
CA LYS A 32 -22.71 4.79 18.68
C LYS A 32 -21.20 4.67 18.43
N GLN A 33 -20.55 3.66 19.00
CA GLN A 33 -19.11 3.43 18.76
C GLN A 33 -18.83 2.93 17.33
N GLY A 34 -19.71 2.11 16.76
CA GLY A 34 -19.62 1.67 15.37
C GLY A 34 -19.79 2.83 14.38
N GLU A 35 -20.72 3.74 14.67
CA GLU A 35 -21.01 4.90 13.85
C GLU A 35 -19.89 5.96 13.90
N GLU A 36 -19.38 6.29 15.09
CA GLU A 36 -18.27 7.26 15.25
C GLU A 36 -16.97 6.78 14.58
N THR A 37 -16.69 5.48 14.68
CA THR A 37 -15.53 4.87 14.00
C THR A 37 -15.69 4.93 12.47
N SER A 38 -16.91 4.73 11.95
CA SER A 38 -17.20 4.83 10.52
C SER A 38 -17.08 6.26 10.00
N VAL A 39 -17.56 7.26 10.74
CA VAL A 39 -17.45 8.68 10.35
C VAL A 39 -15.99 9.12 10.29
N LYS A 40 -15.20 8.79 11.32
CA LYS A 40 -13.76 9.13 11.37
C LYS A 40 -12.99 8.51 10.21
N GLU A 41 -13.25 7.24 9.89
CA GLU A 41 -12.61 6.55 8.75
C GLU A 41 -12.97 7.22 7.42
N LYS A 42 -14.26 7.54 7.20
CA LYS A 42 -14.72 8.27 6.01
C LYS A 42 -14.04 9.63 5.86
N MET A 43 -13.91 10.38 6.95
CA MET A 43 -13.22 11.67 6.96
C MET A 43 -11.74 11.54 6.59
N LEU A 44 -11.02 10.59 7.20
CA LEU A 44 -9.60 10.35 6.89
C LEU A 44 -9.41 9.91 5.44
N ARG A 45 -10.29 9.05 4.95
CA ARG A 45 -10.30 8.61 3.56
C ARG A 45 -10.56 9.78 2.61
N SER A 46 -11.57 10.61 2.89
CA SER A 46 -11.88 11.80 2.11
C SER A 46 -10.68 12.75 2.06
N ARG A 47 -10.05 13.01 3.21
CA ARG A 47 -8.85 13.85 3.31
C ARG A 47 -7.70 13.32 2.46
N LEU A 48 -7.43 12.02 2.53
CA LEU A 48 -6.37 11.42 1.71
C LEU A 48 -6.68 11.53 0.22
N LEU A 49 -7.91 11.21 -0.19
CA LEU A 49 -8.31 11.28 -1.59
C LEU A 49 -8.24 12.71 -2.14
N GLN A 50 -8.66 13.71 -1.36
CA GLN A 50 -8.51 15.12 -1.73
C GLN A 50 -7.05 15.51 -1.93
N ALA A 51 -6.15 15.09 -1.03
CA ALA A 51 -4.72 15.38 -1.18
C ALA A 51 -4.10 14.68 -2.41
N ILE A 52 -4.54 13.45 -2.70
CA ILE A 52 -4.14 12.74 -3.91
C ILE A 52 -4.68 13.46 -5.16
N ASP A 53 -5.94 13.88 -5.15
CA ASP A 53 -6.57 14.58 -6.28
C ASP A 53 -5.86 15.90 -6.57
N ALA A 54 -5.58 16.70 -5.55
CA ALA A 54 -4.81 17.93 -5.68
C ALA A 54 -3.42 17.67 -6.29
N GLN A 55 -2.73 16.60 -5.90
CA GLN A 55 -1.43 16.25 -6.49
C GLN A 55 -1.55 15.76 -7.94
N LEU A 56 -2.62 15.02 -8.28
CA LEU A 56 -2.87 14.50 -9.63
C LEU A 56 -3.34 15.57 -10.62
N GLU A 57 -3.95 16.64 -10.12
CA GLU A 57 -4.40 17.79 -10.91
C GLU A 57 -3.25 18.72 -11.33
N ARG A 58 -2.08 18.62 -10.68
CA ARG A 58 -0.87 19.35 -11.11
C ARG A 58 -0.45 18.87 -12.50
N GLU A 59 -0.42 19.78 -13.46
CA GLU A 59 -0.02 19.48 -14.85
C GLU A 59 1.44 19.02 -14.92
N ASP A 60 2.31 19.67 -14.15
CA ASP A 60 3.75 19.45 -14.10
C ASP A 60 4.25 19.53 -12.66
N TYR A 61 5.06 18.55 -12.22
CA TYR A 61 5.69 18.59 -10.90
C TYR A 61 7.01 17.82 -10.83
N PRO A 62 8.04 18.39 -10.18
CA PRO A 62 9.25 17.67 -9.85
C PRO A 62 8.99 16.67 -8.72
N PHE A 63 9.80 15.61 -8.68
CA PHE A 63 9.78 14.66 -7.58
C PHE A 63 11.15 14.02 -7.37
N SER A 64 11.32 13.42 -6.20
CA SER A 64 12.50 12.64 -5.84
C SER A 64 12.10 11.24 -5.42
N ILE A 65 12.90 10.23 -5.80
CA ILE A 65 12.75 8.85 -5.33
C ILE A 65 14.00 8.47 -4.53
N TYR A 66 13.79 7.99 -3.31
CA TYR A 66 14.81 7.42 -2.46
C TYR A 66 14.56 5.91 -2.32
N VAL A 67 15.55 5.12 -2.72
CA VAL A 67 15.55 3.65 -2.57
C VAL A 67 16.90 3.27 -1.96
N ASP A 68 16.89 2.79 -0.72
CA ASP A 68 18.09 2.54 0.08
C ASP A 68 19.05 3.76 0.09
N GLN A 69 20.21 3.66 -0.57
CA GLN A 69 21.21 4.73 -0.69
C GLN A 69 21.14 5.46 -2.04
N ALA A 70 20.27 5.01 -2.95
CA ALA A 70 20.10 5.62 -4.26
C ALA A 70 19.08 6.77 -4.21
N LEU A 71 19.46 7.88 -4.84
CA LEU A 71 18.57 9.02 -5.09
C LEU A 71 18.37 9.17 -6.59
N PHE A 72 17.11 9.36 -6.96
CA PHE A 72 16.70 9.72 -8.30
C PHE A 72 15.89 11.01 -8.27
N LYS A 73 16.15 11.90 -9.23
CA LYS A 73 15.34 13.08 -9.48
C LYS A 73 14.46 12.84 -10.69
N GLY A 74 13.22 13.28 -10.63
CA GLY A 74 12.27 13.08 -11.71
C GLY A 74 11.36 14.28 -11.93
N GLN A 75 10.68 14.23 -13.07
CA GLN A 75 9.69 15.21 -13.49
C GLN A 75 8.47 14.46 -14.01
N GLN A 76 7.28 14.83 -13.53
CA GLN A 76 6.01 14.36 -14.07
C GLN A 76 5.37 15.47 -14.89
N LYS A 77 5.00 15.19 -16.14
CA LYS A 77 4.21 16.10 -16.98
C LYS A 77 3.07 15.38 -17.68
N GLY A 78 1.84 15.55 -17.19
CA GLY A 78 0.68 14.81 -17.68
C GLY A 78 0.86 13.29 -17.52
N ASP A 79 0.96 12.55 -18.64
CA ASP A 79 1.22 11.09 -18.67
C ASP A 79 2.69 10.74 -18.95
N ASN A 80 3.52 11.76 -19.20
CA ASN A 80 4.94 11.62 -19.46
C ASN A 80 5.71 11.84 -18.17
N TRP A 81 6.85 11.18 -18.03
CA TRP A 81 7.74 11.41 -16.90
C TRP A 81 9.17 11.07 -17.26
N SER A 82 10.10 11.62 -16.48
CA SER A 82 11.53 11.28 -16.54
C SER A 82 12.10 11.07 -15.15
N ILE A 83 13.11 10.22 -15.05
CA ILE A 83 13.85 9.93 -13.81
C ILE A 83 15.33 9.84 -14.16
N GLN A 84 16.18 10.43 -13.34
CA GLN A 84 17.63 10.42 -13.48
C GLN A 84 18.29 10.11 -12.13
N SER A 85 19.24 9.18 -12.10
CA SER A 85 20.05 8.89 -10.91
C SER A 85 20.98 10.05 -10.59
N THR A 86 21.03 10.49 -9.34
CA THR A 86 21.95 11.54 -8.89
C THR A 86 23.22 11.01 -8.20
N SER A 87 23.18 9.77 -7.70
CA SER A 87 24.21 9.23 -6.80
C SER A 87 25.18 8.25 -7.46
N SER A 88 25.31 8.24 -8.79
CA SER A 88 26.32 7.39 -9.46
C SER A 88 27.70 8.05 -9.37
N PRO A 89 28.71 7.42 -8.74
CA PRO A 89 30.08 7.95 -8.69
C PRO A 89 30.72 8.06 -10.09
N ASP A 90 30.14 7.34 -11.06
CA ASP A 90 30.58 7.24 -12.44
C ASP A 90 29.45 7.84 -13.30
N GLN A 91 29.62 9.07 -13.79
CA GLN A 91 28.59 9.76 -14.61
C GLN A 91 28.23 8.94 -15.85
N ASP A 92 29.18 8.14 -16.36
CA ASP A 92 28.97 7.24 -17.50
C ASP A 92 27.98 6.11 -17.18
N LYS A 93 27.75 5.79 -15.90
CA LYS A 93 26.77 4.79 -15.45
C LYS A 93 25.47 5.40 -14.92
N ALA A 94 25.23 6.69 -15.17
CA ALA A 94 23.98 7.32 -14.80
C ALA A 94 22.80 6.61 -15.49
N ILE A 95 21.78 6.31 -14.69
CA ILE A 95 20.51 5.76 -15.16
C ILE A 95 19.61 6.93 -15.51
N HIS A 96 19.09 6.94 -16.73
CA HIS A 96 18.09 7.91 -17.17
C HIS A 96 16.92 7.17 -17.82
N ILE A 97 15.72 7.41 -17.32
CA ILE A 97 14.49 6.76 -17.78
C ILE A 97 13.52 7.85 -18.21
N VAL A 98 12.95 7.72 -19.41
CA VAL A 98 11.97 8.67 -19.93
C VAL A 98 10.78 7.92 -20.51
N LYS A 99 9.58 8.22 -20.02
CA LYS A 99 8.31 7.83 -20.62
C LYS A 99 7.71 8.98 -21.41
N LYS A 100 7.43 8.73 -22.69
CA LYS A 100 6.65 9.61 -23.58
C LYS A 100 5.50 8.82 -24.20
N GLY A 101 4.27 9.12 -23.81
CA GLY A 101 3.10 8.34 -24.20
C GLY A 101 3.24 6.89 -23.75
N LYS A 102 3.25 5.95 -24.70
CA LYS A 102 3.39 4.50 -24.47
C LYS A 102 4.82 3.97 -24.70
N VAL A 103 5.79 4.87 -24.79
CA VAL A 103 7.18 4.54 -25.07
C VAL A 103 8.01 4.89 -23.86
N ILE A 104 8.69 3.89 -23.30
CA ILE A 104 9.69 4.09 -22.27
C ILE A 104 11.08 3.84 -22.87
N ARG A 105 12.01 4.74 -22.58
CA ARG A 105 13.43 4.60 -22.91
C ARG A 105 14.24 4.58 -21.63
N LEU A 106 15.10 3.58 -21.51
CA LEU A 106 16.12 3.50 -20.46
C LEU A 106 17.47 3.75 -21.14
N THR A 107 18.23 4.70 -20.60
CA THR A 107 19.60 4.96 -20.98
C THR A 107 20.50 4.66 -19.79
N TRP A 108 21.54 3.85 -20.02
CA TRP A 108 22.54 3.49 -19.03
C TRP A 108 23.86 3.17 -19.75
N GLY A 109 25.00 3.70 -19.29
CA GLY A 109 26.27 3.40 -19.96
C GLY A 109 26.38 3.98 -21.38
N GLY A 110 25.62 5.03 -21.70
CA GLY A 110 25.44 5.53 -23.07
C GLY A 110 24.59 4.63 -23.99
N GLN A 111 24.23 3.43 -23.54
CA GLN A 111 23.33 2.53 -24.27
C GLN A 111 21.88 2.91 -23.99
N THR A 112 21.04 2.92 -25.03
CA THR A 112 19.62 3.21 -24.90
C THR A 112 18.78 2.03 -25.36
N GLU A 113 17.93 1.53 -24.46
CA GLU A 113 16.96 0.49 -24.73
C GLU A 113 15.54 1.06 -24.76
N LYS A 114 14.75 0.61 -25.74
CA LYS A 114 13.31 0.87 -25.76
C LYS A 114 12.59 -0.23 -25.00
N LEU A 115 12.01 0.14 -23.87
CA LEU A 115 11.28 -0.78 -23.01
C LEU A 115 9.79 -0.78 -23.38
N LYS A 116 9.15 -1.93 -23.17
CA LYS A 116 7.69 -2.02 -23.19
C LYS A 116 7.16 -1.35 -21.92
N ASP A 117 6.04 -0.62 -21.99
CA ASP A 117 5.42 0.07 -20.84
C ASP A 117 5.34 -0.82 -19.57
N ARG A 118 5.16 -2.11 -19.80
CA ARG A 118 4.99 -3.17 -18.81
C ARG A 118 6.26 -3.55 -18.03
N GLN A 119 7.46 -3.23 -18.54
CA GLN A 119 8.74 -3.67 -17.96
C GLN A 119 9.26 -2.78 -16.82
N LEU A 120 8.69 -1.60 -16.65
CA LEU A 120 9.15 -0.65 -15.63
C LEU A 120 8.15 -0.40 -14.51
N GLY A 121 7.00 -1.08 -14.48
CA GLY A 121 6.05 -0.99 -13.36
C GLY A 121 5.73 0.44 -12.92
N LEU A 122 5.28 0.58 -11.67
CA LEU A 122 4.99 1.86 -11.03
C LEU A 122 6.30 2.60 -10.68
N LEU A 123 6.89 3.32 -11.63
CA LEU A 123 8.00 4.25 -11.30
C LEU A 123 7.53 5.69 -11.12
N SER A 124 6.38 6.04 -11.73
CA SER A 124 5.87 7.38 -11.57
C SER A 124 5.07 7.50 -10.26
N PRO A 125 5.22 8.62 -9.53
CA PRO A 125 4.32 8.93 -8.43
C PRO A 125 2.85 8.85 -8.84
N LYS A 126 2.51 9.36 -10.03
CA LYS A 126 1.14 9.39 -10.57
C LYS A 126 0.53 7.99 -10.61
N ASP A 127 1.25 7.01 -11.11
CA ASP A 127 0.73 5.65 -11.25
C ASP A 127 0.46 5.01 -9.87
N HIS A 128 1.32 5.28 -8.87
CA HIS A 128 1.09 4.85 -7.48
C HIS A 128 -0.15 5.50 -6.86
N LEU A 129 -0.31 6.81 -7.07
CA LEU A 129 -1.46 7.56 -6.58
C LEU A 129 -2.78 7.03 -7.19
N LEU A 130 -2.79 6.74 -8.49
CA LEU A 130 -3.93 6.12 -9.17
C LEU A 130 -4.22 4.69 -8.66
N LEU A 131 -3.18 3.89 -8.41
CA LEU A 131 -3.34 2.57 -7.79
C LEU A 131 -4.02 2.69 -6.42
N VAL A 132 -3.56 3.63 -5.58
CA VAL A 132 -4.12 3.84 -4.25
C VAL A 132 -5.59 4.25 -4.35
N LYS A 133 -5.94 5.23 -5.19
CA LYS A 133 -7.35 5.64 -5.39
C LYS A 133 -8.26 4.48 -5.76
N SER A 134 -7.81 3.59 -6.65
CA SER A 134 -8.62 2.47 -7.14
C SER A 134 -8.71 1.29 -6.16
N SER A 135 -7.76 1.18 -5.22
CA SER A 135 -7.57 -0.02 -4.40
C SER A 135 -7.70 0.19 -2.89
N ILE A 136 -7.94 1.42 -2.44
CA ILE A 136 -8.01 1.74 -1.01
C ILE A 136 -9.22 1.08 -0.33
N LEU A 137 -8.94 0.42 0.79
CA LEU A 137 -9.94 -0.23 1.64
C LEU A 137 -10.19 0.59 2.92
N ARG A 138 -9.11 1.03 3.58
CA ARG A 138 -9.17 1.76 4.86
C ARG A 138 -8.03 2.76 4.96
N VAL A 139 -8.23 3.79 5.80
CA VAL A 139 -7.19 4.77 6.15
C VAL A 139 -7.04 4.86 7.67
N HIS A 140 -5.79 4.88 8.13
CA HIS A 140 -5.45 5.04 9.54
C HIS A 140 -4.51 6.23 9.74
N PRO A 141 -4.61 6.98 10.85
CA PRO A 141 -3.60 7.99 11.16
C PRO A 141 -2.28 7.32 11.57
N LEU A 142 -1.15 7.92 11.23
CA LEU A 142 0.20 7.43 11.58
C LEU A 142 0.72 7.95 12.93
N GLY A 143 -0.06 8.75 13.65
CA GLY A 143 0.32 9.35 14.94
C GLY A 143 1.31 10.52 14.84
N LYS A 144 1.97 10.71 13.69
CA LYS A 144 2.69 11.94 13.33
C LYS A 144 1.72 12.95 12.70
N GLU A 145 1.97 14.25 12.89
CA GLU A 145 1.14 15.31 12.32
C GLU A 145 0.98 15.10 10.80
N ASN A 146 -0.29 15.03 10.36
CA ASN A 146 -0.71 14.85 8.96
C ASN A 146 -0.30 13.55 8.25
N GLY A 147 0.18 12.54 8.99
CA GLY A 147 0.51 11.23 8.45
C GLY A 147 -0.70 10.29 8.34
N LEU A 148 -0.89 9.67 7.18
CA LEU A 148 -1.98 8.73 6.88
C LEU A 148 -1.43 7.42 6.30
N LYS A 149 -1.92 6.28 6.79
CA LYS A 149 -1.63 4.95 6.24
C LYS A 149 -2.83 4.45 5.44
N ALA A 150 -2.63 4.18 4.15
CA ALA A 150 -3.62 3.52 3.32
C ALA A 150 -3.44 2.00 3.37
N VAL A 151 -4.52 1.29 3.66
CA VAL A 151 -4.62 -0.16 3.51
C VAL A 151 -5.29 -0.42 2.17
N LEU A 152 -4.58 -1.11 1.28
CA LEU A 152 -5.05 -1.43 -0.06
C LEU A 152 -5.51 -2.89 -0.15
N SER A 153 -6.38 -3.19 -1.11
CA SER A 153 -6.76 -4.56 -1.44
C SER A 153 -5.59 -5.31 -2.10
N SER A 154 -5.09 -6.36 -1.44
CA SER A 154 -4.04 -7.22 -1.98
C SER A 154 -4.46 -7.94 -3.27
N GLU A 155 -5.74 -8.22 -3.44
CA GLU A 155 -6.32 -8.78 -4.68
C GLU A 155 -6.19 -7.78 -5.82
N LYS A 156 -6.66 -6.54 -5.63
CA LYS A 156 -6.54 -5.49 -6.66
C LYS A 156 -5.09 -5.16 -6.98
N ILE A 157 -4.21 -5.14 -5.98
CA ILE A 157 -2.76 -4.99 -6.21
C ILE A 157 -2.24 -6.15 -7.06
N GLY A 158 -2.59 -7.39 -6.73
CA GLY A 158 -2.15 -8.58 -7.46
C GLY A 158 -2.66 -8.60 -8.90
N ASP A 159 -3.91 -8.22 -9.14
CA ASP A 159 -4.48 -8.09 -10.48
C ASP A 159 -3.76 -7.01 -11.30
N GLN A 160 -3.50 -5.85 -10.69
CA GLN A 160 -2.79 -4.75 -11.34
C GLN A 160 -1.33 -5.12 -11.65
N LEU A 161 -0.63 -5.77 -10.71
CA LEU A 161 0.69 -6.33 -10.93
C LEU A 161 0.67 -7.36 -12.06
N GLY A 162 -0.33 -8.25 -12.10
CA GLY A 162 -0.51 -9.22 -13.17
C GLY A 162 -0.71 -8.54 -14.54
N GLN A 163 -1.48 -7.45 -14.59
CA GLN A 163 -1.64 -6.65 -15.82
C GLN A 163 -0.32 -6.01 -16.25
N TRP A 164 0.47 -5.47 -15.32
CA TRP A 164 1.77 -4.89 -15.63
C TRP A 164 2.81 -5.94 -15.99
N MET A 165 2.77 -7.14 -15.42
CA MET A 165 3.70 -8.21 -15.78
C MET A 165 3.30 -8.93 -17.09
N GLY A 166 2.03 -8.83 -17.49
CA GLY A 166 1.48 -9.33 -18.75
C GLY A 166 0.58 -10.57 -18.59
N GLU A 167 -0.07 -10.97 -19.68
CA GLU A 167 -1.07 -12.06 -19.71
C GLU A 167 -0.62 -13.35 -19.01
N ALA A 168 0.65 -13.73 -19.17
CA ALA A 168 1.23 -14.93 -18.53
C ALA A 168 1.15 -14.90 -17.00
N PHE A 169 1.06 -13.71 -16.38
CA PHE A 169 1.01 -13.52 -14.94
C PHE A 169 -0.41 -13.23 -14.42
N LYS A 170 -1.38 -12.97 -15.31
CA LYS A 170 -2.79 -12.76 -14.94
C LYS A 170 -3.47 -14.02 -14.41
N GLN A 171 -2.99 -15.21 -14.79
CA GLN A 171 -3.54 -16.50 -14.37
C GLN A 171 -3.07 -16.95 -12.97
N GLY A 172 -3.16 -16.05 -11.98
CA GLY A 172 -2.98 -16.37 -10.57
C GLY A 172 -1.56 -16.32 -10.01
N VAL A 173 -0.51 -16.32 -10.85
CA VAL A 173 0.89 -16.21 -10.37
C VAL A 173 1.14 -14.86 -9.67
N ALA A 174 0.65 -13.76 -10.23
CA ALA A 174 0.75 -12.44 -9.58
C ALA A 174 -0.04 -12.39 -8.26
N ASN A 175 -1.20 -13.04 -8.19
CA ASN A 175 -2.01 -13.16 -6.98
C ASN A 175 -1.37 -14.08 -5.91
N GLN A 176 -0.61 -15.10 -6.32
CA GLN A 176 0.19 -15.90 -5.39
C GLN A 176 1.41 -15.11 -4.88
N ALA A 177 2.06 -14.33 -5.75
CA ALA A 177 3.16 -13.46 -5.37
C ALA A 177 2.71 -12.37 -4.39
N SER A 178 1.58 -11.70 -4.65
CA SER A 178 1.04 -10.64 -3.79
C SER A 178 0.69 -11.10 -2.37
N ARG A 179 0.47 -12.40 -2.16
CA ARG A 179 0.27 -13.00 -0.83
C ARG A 179 1.56 -13.16 -0.03
N LYS A 180 2.73 -13.13 -0.68
CA LYS A 180 4.04 -13.28 -0.02
C LYS A 180 4.55 -11.99 0.58
N PHE A 181 3.96 -10.85 0.25
CA PHE A 181 4.36 -9.55 0.77
C PHE A 181 3.15 -8.72 1.18
N ARG A 182 3.37 -7.75 2.08
CA ARG A 182 2.40 -6.72 2.42
C ARG A 182 2.94 -5.39 1.94
N VAL A 183 2.14 -4.65 1.18
CA VAL A 183 2.48 -3.30 0.75
C VAL A 183 1.74 -2.30 1.62
N HIS A 184 2.47 -1.45 2.33
CA HIS A 184 1.89 -0.32 3.03
C HIS A 184 2.23 0.97 2.30
N TYR A 185 1.21 1.79 2.05
CA TYR A 185 1.38 3.15 1.56
C TYR A 185 1.20 4.13 2.71
N LEU A 186 2.22 4.92 2.97
CA LEU A 186 2.27 5.93 4.03
C LEU A 186 2.32 7.31 3.38
N PHE A 187 1.36 8.16 3.65
CA PHE A 187 1.23 9.49 3.05
C PHE A 187 1.45 10.56 4.12
N TYR A 188 2.05 11.66 3.71
CA TYR A 188 2.18 12.87 4.51
C TYR A 188 1.58 14.01 3.70
N VAL A 189 0.49 14.58 4.21
CA VAL A 189 -0.25 15.67 3.54
C VAL A 189 0.41 17.00 3.90
N ASP A 190 0.68 17.82 2.89
CA ASP A 190 1.15 19.20 3.08
C ASP A 190 -0.06 20.07 3.49
N PRO A 191 -0.11 20.60 4.73
CA PRO A 191 -1.21 21.44 5.16
C PRO A 191 -1.26 22.80 4.45
N ALA A 192 -0.14 23.29 3.90
CA ALA A 192 -0.06 24.61 3.25
C ALA A 192 -0.57 24.56 1.81
N GLN A 193 -0.25 23.48 1.07
CA GLN A 193 -0.59 23.35 -0.34
C GLN A 193 -1.83 22.47 -0.59
N GLY A 194 -2.33 21.77 0.42
CA GLY A 194 -3.45 20.83 0.30
C GLY A 194 -3.13 19.56 -0.48
N GLY A 195 -1.93 19.44 -1.05
CA GLY A 195 -1.41 18.27 -1.75
C GLY A 195 -0.63 17.32 -0.84
N LEU A 196 0.22 16.50 -1.46
CA LEU A 196 1.12 15.59 -0.75
C LEU A 196 2.51 16.21 -0.64
N ASP A 197 3.12 16.16 0.55
CA ASP A 197 4.54 16.44 0.74
C ASP A 197 5.37 15.24 0.26
N ARG A 198 4.98 14.05 0.72
CA ARG A 198 5.65 12.80 0.37
C ARG A 198 4.74 11.60 0.55
N PHE A 199 5.13 10.49 -0.07
CA PHE A 199 4.62 9.18 0.32
C PHE A 199 5.71 8.12 0.30
N THR A 200 5.55 7.11 1.15
CA THR A 200 6.46 5.99 1.31
C THR A 200 5.72 4.71 1.02
N ILE A 201 6.37 3.82 0.28
CA ILE A 201 5.94 2.44 0.03
C ILE A 201 6.83 1.55 0.86
N GLN A 202 6.22 0.73 1.72
CA GLN A 202 6.92 -0.32 2.46
C GLN A 202 6.46 -1.66 1.94
N ILE A 203 7.40 -2.44 1.40
CA ILE A 203 7.17 -3.81 0.94
C ILE A 203 7.73 -4.73 2.03
N ILE A 204 6.83 -5.34 2.79
CA ILE A 204 7.17 -6.18 3.94
C ILE A 204 7.00 -7.64 3.53
N PRO A 205 8.08 -8.43 3.42
CA PRO A 205 7.98 -9.86 3.13
C PRO A 205 7.28 -10.59 4.28
N SER A 206 6.57 -11.67 3.94
CA SER A 206 5.95 -12.54 4.95
C SER A 206 6.97 -13.45 5.64
N SER A 207 8.13 -13.67 5.00
CA SER A 207 9.26 -14.37 5.62
C SER A 207 9.99 -13.45 6.60
N LYS A 208 10.37 -13.99 7.76
CA LYS A 208 11.14 -13.25 8.78
C LYS A 208 12.62 -13.07 8.43
N THR A 209 13.10 -13.74 7.37
CA THR A 209 14.52 -13.75 6.97
C THR A 209 14.87 -12.64 5.97
N GLU A 210 13.87 -12.01 5.37
CA GLU A 210 14.05 -10.95 4.37
C GLU A 210 13.76 -9.59 5.00
N SER A 211 14.56 -8.58 4.67
CA SER A 211 14.33 -7.19 5.11
C SER A 211 13.18 -6.55 4.34
N ALA A 212 12.46 -5.65 4.99
CA ALA A 212 11.49 -4.81 4.32
C ALA A 212 12.19 -3.84 3.37
N GLU A 213 11.65 -3.67 2.17
CA GLU A 213 12.10 -2.65 1.21
C GLU A 213 11.28 -1.38 1.42
N THR A 214 11.94 -0.22 1.35
CA THR A 214 11.30 1.09 1.50
C THR A 214 11.64 1.97 0.33
N ILE A 215 10.61 2.49 -0.33
CA ILE A 215 10.72 3.45 -1.43
C ILE A 215 10.02 4.72 -0.98
N GLU A 216 10.73 5.84 -0.95
CA GLU A 216 10.15 7.13 -0.60
C GLU A 216 10.11 8.06 -1.80
N TYR A 217 8.93 8.63 -2.04
CA TYR A 217 8.68 9.66 -3.03
C TYR A 217 8.45 10.99 -2.34
N ARG A 218 9.19 12.03 -2.73
CA ARG A 218 8.98 13.41 -2.28
C ARG A 218 8.56 14.29 -3.44
N PHE A 219 7.64 15.21 -3.19
CA PHE A 219 7.23 16.23 -4.14
C PHE A 219 7.95 17.53 -3.76
N ASP A 220 8.69 18.09 -4.73
CA ASP A 220 9.44 19.34 -4.54
C ASP A 220 8.58 20.56 -4.98
#